data_AF-A0A381XKX3-F1
#
_entry.id   AF-A0A381XKX3-F1
#
_cell.length_a   1.000
_cell.length_b   1.000
_cell.length_c   1.000
_cell.angle_alpha   90.00
_cell.angle_beta   90.00
_cell.angle_gamma   90.00
#
_symmetry.space_group_name_H-M   'P 1'
#
loop_
_entity.id
_entity.type
_entity.pdbx_description
1 polymer ?
#
loop_
_entity_poly.entity_id
_entity_poly.type
_entity_poly.pdbx_seq_one_letter_code
_entity_poly.pdbx_strand_id
1 'polypeptide(L)'
;IYIGEKYVFDSRVKDVDRDRISVKISGSAVNTKTFNSFEAKLTPKSKGKLKFETFVDGNLVKGLAHDVKVRKIPPPKLDFKRMGKGSNNLLLTVTTYGNKNGKKAVVPLSGIYGKLEEEQPEKRVGNRRVVKYSLELDEPQFGSTTEIKIKVVDKYKAESVSDNEFEYYD
;
A
#
# COMPACT_ATOMS: atom_id res chain seq x y z
N ILE A 1 6.18 5.97 4.37
CA ILE A 1 4.84 6.22 4.95
C ILE A 1 4.02 7.12 4.02
N TYR A 2 2.71 7.24 4.24
CA TYR A 2 1.86 8.12 3.42
C TYR A 2 1.45 9.42 4.13
N ILE A 3 1.13 10.43 3.33
CA ILE A 3 0.56 11.70 3.81
C ILE A 3 -0.75 11.41 4.55
N GLY A 4 -0.98 12.13 5.66
CA GLY A 4 -2.20 12.00 6.46
C GLY A 4 -2.24 10.78 7.39
N GLU A 5 -1.21 9.92 7.35
CA GLU A 5 -1.13 8.75 8.22
C GLU A 5 -0.33 9.03 9.49
N LYS A 6 -0.87 8.60 10.63
CA LYS A 6 -0.12 8.61 11.89
C LYS A 6 1.06 7.64 11.79
N TYR A 7 2.25 8.14 12.08
CA TYR A 7 3.47 7.37 12.21
C TYR A 7 4.03 7.53 13.62
N VAL A 8 4.55 6.43 14.15
CA VAL A 8 5.22 6.38 15.46
C VAL A 8 6.60 5.81 15.22
N PHE A 9 7.63 6.60 15.52
CA PHE A 9 9.00 6.13 15.61
C PHE A 9 9.31 5.85 17.07
N ASP A 10 9.80 4.65 17.37
CA ASP A 10 10.22 4.20 18.69
C ASP A 10 11.73 4.01 18.66
N SER A 11 12.43 4.75 19.51
CA SER A 11 13.89 4.83 19.54
C SER A 11 14.48 4.26 20.82
N ARG A 12 13.82 3.29 21.46
CA ARG A 12 14.34 2.65 22.68
C ARG A 12 15.77 2.16 22.45
N VAL A 13 16.65 2.56 23.36
CA VAL A 13 18.05 2.11 23.40
C VAL A 13 18.17 1.11 24.55
N LYS A 14 18.88 0.00 24.30
CA LYS A 14 19.13 -1.02 25.32
C LYS A 14 19.89 -0.38 26.50
N ASP A 15 19.51 -0.74 27.72
CA ASP A 15 20.18 -0.32 28.96
C ASP A 15 20.21 1.21 29.20
N VAL A 16 19.28 1.96 28.58
CA VAL A 16 19.10 3.40 28.78
C VAL A 16 17.67 3.69 29.21
N ASP A 17 17.52 4.49 30.25
CA ASP A 17 16.20 4.90 30.74
C ASP A 17 15.48 5.80 29.72
N ARG A 18 14.16 5.62 29.64
CA ARG A 18 13.33 6.21 28.57
C ARG A 18 13.21 7.72 28.64
N ASP A 19 13.35 8.29 29.83
CA ASP A 19 13.32 9.72 30.14
C ASP A 19 14.59 10.45 29.69
N ARG A 20 15.71 9.74 29.60
CA ARG A 20 16.98 10.24 29.06
C ARG A 20 17.00 10.33 27.54
N ILE A 21 16.00 9.74 26.87
CA ILE A 21 15.94 9.67 25.41
C ILE A 21 15.09 10.81 24.86
N SER A 22 15.60 11.46 23.81
CA SER A 22 14.83 12.39 22.99
C SER A 22 15.02 12.08 21.51
N VAL A 23 14.01 12.41 20.71
CA VAL A 23 14.03 12.20 19.26
C VAL A 23 13.87 13.54 18.57
N LYS A 24 14.83 13.88 17.71
CA LYS A 24 14.71 15.00 16.77
C LYS A 24 14.18 14.49 15.45
N ILE A 25 13.14 15.14 14.95
CA ILE A 25 12.66 14.96 13.58
C ILE A 25 13.10 16.13 12.72
N SER A 26 13.49 15.85 11.49
CA SER A 26 13.80 16.87 10.48
C SER A 26 13.47 16.35 9.07
N GLY A 27 13.57 17.23 8.07
CA GLY A 27 13.40 16.87 6.65
C GLY A 27 12.40 17.77 5.92
N SER A 28 12.17 17.49 4.64
CA SER A 28 11.30 18.33 3.80
C SER A 28 9.80 18.11 4.01
N ALA A 29 9.41 17.01 4.67
CA ALA A 29 8.00 16.69 4.92
C ALA A 29 7.47 17.20 6.27
N VAL A 30 8.32 17.83 7.10
CA VAL A 30 7.98 18.31 8.44
C VAL A 30 8.89 19.44 8.87
N ASN A 31 8.40 20.35 9.72
CA ASN A 31 9.29 21.28 10.41
C ASN A 31 10.13 20.53 11.44
N THR A 32 11.37 20.96 11.61
CA THR A 32 12.25 20.39 12.63
C THR A 32 11.60 20.52 14.01
N LYS A 33 11.55 19.41 14.76
CA LYS A 33 10.98 19.36 16.10
C LYS A 33 11.71 18.32 16.94
N THR A 34 11.85 18.59 18.23
CA THR A 34 12.37 17.62 19.21
C THR A 34 11.23 17.11 20.09
N PHE A 35 11.22 15.82 20.35
CA PHE A 35 10.35 15.15 21.30
C PHE A 35 11.20 14.72 22.49
N ASN A 36 10.88 15.20 23.69
CA ASN A 36 11.53 14.76 24.94
C ASN A 36 10.92 13.43 25.38
N SER A 37 11.07 12.42 24.51
CA SER A 37 10.56 11.07 24.67
C SER A 37 11.27 10.15 23.69
N PHE A 38 11.36 8.87 24.02
CA PHE A 38 11.76 7.79 23.13
C PHE A 38 10.80 7.57 21.95
N GLU A 39 9.59 8.14 21.98
CA GLU A 39 8.65 8.10 20.87
C GLU A 39 8.48 9.45 20.18
N ALA A 40 8.60 9.46 18.86
CA ALA A 40 8.18 10.59 18.02
C ALA A 40 6.90 10.20 17.26
N LYS A 41 5.81 10.92 17.55
CA LYS A 41 4.50 10.74 16.90
C LYS A 41 4.23 11.91 15.96
N LEU A 42 3.91 11.63 14.70
CA LEU A 42 3.57 12.65 13.73
C LEU A 42 2.59 12.15 12.67
N THR A 43 1.97 13.10 11.98
CA THR A 43 1.16 12.88 10.80
C THR A 43 1.66 13.84 9.71
N PRO A 44 2.43 13.36 8.71
CA PRO A 44 3.01 14.23 7.71
C PRO A 44 1.93 14.80 6.80
N LYS A 45 2.02 16.10 6.50
CA LYS A 45 1.04 16.83 5.68
C LYS A 45 1.46 17.00 4.22
N SER A 46 2.75 16.76 3.91
CA SER A 46 3.33 16.96 2.58
C SER A 46 4.23 15.80 2.17
N LYS A 47 4.50 15.68 0.86
CA LYS A 47 5.47 14.73 0.31
C LYS A 47 6.89 15.17 0.70
N GLY A 48 7.80 14.23 0.86
CA GLY A 48 9.19 14.57 1.14
C GLY A 48 9.96 13.46 1.85
N LYS A 49 10.99 13.86 2.59
CA LYS A 49 11.80 12.99 3.44
C LYS A 49 11.62 13.39 4.90
N LEU A 50 11.71 12.41 5.78
CA LEU A 50 11.80 12.55 7.22
C LEU A 50 13.08 11.86 7.67
N LYS A 51 13.79 12.48 8.59
CA LYS A 51 14.91 11.91 9.30
C LYS A 51 14.58 11.94 10.79
N PHE A 52 14.74 10.81 11.45
CA PHE A 52 14.64 10.68 12.89
C PHE A 52 16.03 10.48 13.45
N GLU A 53 16.40 11.25 14.45
CA GLU A 53 17.70 11.19 15.11
C GLU A 53 17.47 11.03 16.61
N THR A 54 18.14 10.04 17.20
CA THR A 54 17.97 9.69 18.62
C THR A 54 19.08 10.32 19.45
N PHE A 55 18.71 10.90 20.59
CA PHE A 55 19.64 11.53 21.53
C PHE A 55 19.46 10.92 22.91
N VAL A 56 20.57 10.72 23.64
CA VAL A 56 20.60 10.29 25.04
C VAL A 56 21.30 11.37 25.85
N ASP A 57 20.62 11.92 26.86
CA ASP A 57 21.10 13.07 27.65
C ASP A 57 21.57 14.25 26.78
N GLY A 58 20.87 14.49 25.67
CA GLY A 58 21.20 15.53 24.69
C GLY A 58 22.33 15.19 23.72
N ASN A 59 22.97 14.02 23.84
CA ASN A 59 24.02 13.57 22.93
C ASN A 59 23.46 12.71 21.80
N LEU A 60 23.80 13.02 20.55
CA LEU A 60 23.37 12.25 19.37
C LEU A 60 23.94 10.82 19.44
N VAL A 61 23.07 9.82 19.35
CA VAL A 61 23.49 8.42 19.29
C VAL A 61 23.84 8.06 17.85
N LYS A 62 25.12 7.80 17.59
CA LYS A 62 25.60 7.39 16.26
C LYS A 62 24.95 6.08 15.84
N GLY A 63 24.55 5.99 14.58
CA GLY A 63 23.92 4.78 14.00
C GLY A 63 22.42 4.65 14.29
N LEU A 64 21.83 5.44 15.20
CA LEU A 64 20.39 5.46 15.47
C LEU A 64 19.69 6.62 14.74
N ALA A 65 19.93 6.70 13.43
CA ALA A 65 19.21 7.56 12.52
C ALA A 65 18.32 6.73 11.59
N HIS A 66 17.11 7.21 11.34
CA HIS A 66 16.15 6.53 10.46
C HIS A 66 15.59 7.48 9.42
N ASP A 67 15.78 7.17 8.14
CA ASP A 67 15.27 7.94 7.02
C ASP A 67 14.00 7.32 6.45
N VAL A 68 12.95 8.13 6.31
CA VAL A 68 11.65 7.70 5.79
C VAL A 68 11.20 8.61 4.67
N LYS A 69 10.80 8.02 3.54
CA LYS A 69 10.14 8.76 2.45
C LYS A 69 8.63 8.87 2.72
N VAL A 70 8.11 10.09 2.66
CA VAL A 70 6.67 10.39 2.69
C VAL A 70 6.17 10.50 1.26
N ARG A 71 5.13 9.74 0.92
CA ARG A 71 4.53 9.69 -0.41
C ARG A 71 3.03 10.00 -0.35
N LYS A 72 2.45 10.44 -1.46
CA LYS A 72 1.00 10.38 -1.63
C LYS A 72 0.56 8.92 -1.63
N ILE A 73 -0.68 8.68 -1.21
CA ILE A 73 -1.30 7.36 -1.34
C ILE A 73 -1.48 7.10 -2.84
N PRO A 74 -0.87 6.06 -3.41
CA PRO A 74 -1.07 5.71 -4.81
C PRO A 74 -2.48 5.11 -4.99
N PRO A 75 -3.02 5.15 -6.22
CA PRO A 75 -4.26 4.48 -6.53
C PRO A 75 -4.10 2.94 -6.39
N PRO A 76 -5.21 2.18 -6.41
CA PRO A 76 -5.19 0.73 -6.29
C PRO A 76 -4.28 0.08 -7.33
N LYS A 77 -3.59 -1.00 -6.97
CA LYS A 77 -2.84 -1.82 -7.92
C LYS A 77 -3.63 -3.09 -8.24
N LEU A 78 -3.69 -3.46 -9.51
CA LEU A 78 -4.26 -4.70 -9.99
C LEU A 78 -3.12 -5.57 -10.54
N ASP A 79 -3.07 -6.83 -10.13
CA ASP A 79 -2.13 -7.82 -10.64
C ASP A 79 -2.91 -9.07 -11.03
N PHE A 80 -2.63 -9.63 -12.20
CA PHE A 80 -3.31 -10.81 -12.72
C PHE A 80 -2.34 -12.00 -12.79
N LYS A 81 -2.83 -13.19 -12.48
CA LYS A 81 -2.07 -14.44 -12.61
C LYS A 81 -2.98 -15.57 -13.07
N ARG A 82 -2.59 -16.34 -14.09
CA ARG A 82 -3.32 -17.56 -14.47
C ARG A 82 -3.32 -18.58 -13.32
N MET A 83 -4.47 -19.20 -13.09
CA MET A 83 -4.64 -20.22 -12.04
C MET A 83 -4.19 -21.62 -12.47
N GLY A 84 -3.95 -21.83 -13.76
CA GLY A 84 -3.38 -23.05 -14.33
C GLY A 84 -2.71 -22.78 -15.67
N LYS A 85 -1.88 -23.72 -16.14
CA LYS A 85 -1.34 -23.67 -17.51
C LYS A 85 -2.47 -23.94 -18.50
N GLY A 86 -2.60 -23.12 -19.54
CA GLY A 86 -3.68 -23.28 -20.52
C GLY A 86 -5.08 -23.04 -19.96
N SER A 87 -5.22 -22.27 -18.87
CA SER A 87 -6.52 -22.00 -18.25
C SER A 87 -7.02 -20.59 -18.54
N ASN A 88 -8.33 -20.48 -18.75
CA ASN A 88 -9.08 -19.23 -18.84
C ASN A 88 -9.42 -18.64 -17.46
N ASN A 89 -9.02 -19.30 -16.37
CA ASN A 89 -9.21 -18.76 -15.03
C ASN A 89 -8.00 -17.91 -14.58
N LEU A 90 -8.27 -16.67 -14.21
CA LEU A 90 -7.31 -15.72 -13.66
C LEU A 90 -7.59 -15.42 -12.20
N LEU A 91 -6.51 -15.28 -11.44
CA LEU A 91 -6.50 -14.71 -10.11
C LEU A 91 -6.16 -13.22 -10.22
N LEU A 92 -7.13 -12.36 -9.96
CA LEU A 92 -6.96 -10.93 -9.77
C LEU A 92 -6.58 -10.64 -8.32
N THR A 93 -5.42 -10.01 -8.10
CA THR A 93 -5.02 -9.45 -6.81
C THR A 93 -5.19 -7.94 -6.83
N VAL A 94 -6.07 -7.41 -5.98
CA VAL A 94 -6.25 -5.97 -5.80
C VAL A 94 -5.55 -5.52 -4.52
N THR A 95 -4.62 -4.59 -4.66
CA THR A 95 -3.89 -3.97 -3.54
C THR A 95 -4.27 -2.51 -3.39
N THR A 96 -4.79 -2.12 -2.23
CA THR A 96 -5.02 -0.72 -1.86
C THR A 96 -4.01 -0.27 -0.80
N TYR A 97 -3.72 1.03 -0.78
CA TYR A 97 -2.63 1.57 0.03
C TYR A 97 -3.16 2.54 1.09
N GLY A 98 -2.61 2.42 2.30
CA GLY A 98 -2.95 3.23 3.46
C GLY A 98 -3.61 2.43 4.58
N ASN A 99 -3.33 2.81 5.83
CA ASN A 99 -3.73 2.14 7.06
C ASN A 99 -5.26 2.02 7.24
N LYS A 100 -6.01 3.04 6.84
CA LYS A 100 -7.49 3.05 6.88
C LYS A 100 -8.13 2.95 5.49
N ASN A 101 -7.33 2.78 4.43
CA ASN A 101 -7.85 2.56 3.10
C ASN A 101 -8.33 1.10 2.94
N GLY A 102 -8.98 0.80 1.83
CA GLY A 102 -9.45 -0.52 1.46
C GLY A 102 -10.19 -0.48 0.13
N LYS A 103 -10.58 -1.63 -0.40
CA LYS A 103 -11.45 -1.69 -1.57
C LYS A 103 -12.81 -1.08 -1.22
N LYS A 104 -13.37 -0.29 -2.13
CA LYS A 104 -14.77 0.17 -2.08
C LYS A 104 -15.60 -0.56 -3.13
N ALA A 105 -15.11 -0.64 -4.35
CA ALA A 105 -15.75 -1.36 -5.44
C ALA A 105 -14.69 -1.97 -6.37
N VAL A 106 -15.01 -3.13 -6.93
CA VAL A 106 -14.28 -3.79 -8.01
C VAL A 106 -15.33 -4.10 -9.07
N VAL A 107 -15.22 -3.46 -10.22
CA VAL A 107 -16.26 -3.44 -11.26
C VAL A 107 -15.66 -4.01 -12.54
N PRO A 108 -16.08 -5.22 -12.96
CA PRO A 108 -15.75 -5.72 -14.28
C PRO A 108 -16.48 -4.86 -15.33
N LEU A 109 -15.74 -4.44 -16.36
CA LEU A 109 -16.27 -3.61 -17.45
C LEU A 109 -16.38 -4.40 -18.76
N SER A 110 -15.49 -5.35 -19.01
CA SER A 110 -15.52 -6.24 -20.20
C SER A 110 -14.63 -7.48 -20.01
N GLY A 111 -14.84 -8.49 -20.87
CA GLY A 111 -13.95 -9.65 -21.04
C GLY A 111 -13.97 -10.69 -19.94
N ILE A 112 -15.00 -10.68 -19.09
CA ILE A 112 -15.14 -11.60 -17.96
C ILE A 112 -16.45 -12.36 -18.12
N TYR A 113 -16.35 -13.69 -18.14
CA TYR A 113 -17.51 -14.57 -18.09
C TYR A 113 -18.08 -14.56 -16.67
N GLY A 114 -19.39 -14.31 -16.55
CA GLY A 114 -20.08 -14.33 -15.26
C GLY A 114 -19.68 -13.19 -14.31
N LYS A 115 -19.25 -13.54 -13.09
CA LYS A 115 -18.95 -12.59 -12.00
C LYS A 115 -17.57 -12.85 -11.41
N LEU A 116 -17.04 -11.86 -10.71
CA LEU A 116 -15.83 -12.00 -9.90
C LEU A 116 -16.17 -12.77 -8.62
N GLU A 117 -15.47 -13.87 -8.37
CA GLU A 117 -15.63 -14.69 -7.15
C GLU A 117 -14.55 -14.32 -6.14
N GLU A 118 -14.93 -13.98 -4.90
CA GLU A 118 -13.98 -13.56 -3.86
C GLU A 118 -13.26 -14.78 -3.24
N GLU A 119 -12.08 -15.11 -3.76
CA GLU A 119 -11.21 -16.18 -3.25
C GLU A 119 -10.63 -15.88 -1.87
N GLN A 120 -10.26 -14.61 -1.64
CA GLN A 120 -9.66 -14.20 -0.39
C GLN A 120 -10.24 -12.87 0.07
N PRO A 121 -10.85 -12.81 1.27
CA PRO A 121 -11.36 -11.56 1.81
C PRO A 121 -10.23 -10.58 2.08
N GLU A 122 -10.61 -9.31 2.17
CA GLU A 122 -9.66 -8.21 2.35
C GLU A 122 -8.82 -8.41 3.62
N LYS A 123 -7.50 -8.55 3.45
CA LYS A 123 -6.53 -8.72 4.54
C LYS A 123 -5.58 -7.53 4.61
N ARG A 124 -5.31 -7.05 5.82
CA ARG A 124 -4.29 -6.02 6.07
C ARG A 124 -2.90 -6.62 6.05
N VAL A 125 -1.99 -6.00 5.29
CA VAL A 125 -0.57 -6.34 5.22
C VAL A 125 0.24 -5.05 5.37
N GLY A 126 0.71 -4.77 6.59
CA GLY A 126 1.39 -3.50 6.91
C GLY A 126 0.48 -2.29 6.65
N ASN A 127 0.93 -1.40 5.76
CA ASN A 127 0.21 -0.20 5.33
C ASN A 127 -0.60 -0.41 4.03
N ARG A 128 -0.95 -1.66 3.71
CA ARG A 128 -1.74 -2.02 2.51
C ARG A 128 -2.87 -2.96 2.90
N ARG A 129 -3.86 -3.06 2.02
CA ARG A 129 -4.86 -4.13 2.06
C ARG A 129 -4.89 -4.87 0.74
N VAL A 130 -5.06 -6.18 0.82
CA VAL A 130 -5.06 -7.09 -0.33
C VAL A 130 -6.33 -7.91 -0.29
N VAL A 131 -7.01 -7.99 -1.42
CA VAL A 131 -8.15 -8.88 -1.69
C VAL A 131 -7.84 -9.64 -2.98
N LYS A 132 -8.35 -10.87 -3.10
CA LYS A 132 -8.19 -11.66 -4.32
C LYS A 132 -9.53 -12.13 -4.84
N TYR A 133 -9.64 -12.08 -6.17
CA TYR A 133 -10.79 -12.57 -6.91
C TYR A 133 -10.33 -13.60 -7.93
N SER A 134 -11.11 -14.65 -8.14
CA SER A 134 -11.03 -15.46 -9.35
C SER A 134 -12.01 -14.91 -10.39
N LEU A 135 -11.65 -15.05 -11.65
CA LEU A 135 -12.47 -14.69 -12.80
C LEU A 135 -12.15 -15.60 -13.97
N GLU A 136 -13.13 -15.80 -14.84
CA GLU A 136 -13.00 -16.56 -16.07
C GLU A 136 -13.01 -15.61 -17.27
N LEU A 137 -12.14 -15.86 -18.24
CA LEU A 137 -12.14 -15.11 -19.50
C LEU A 137 -13.43 -15.41 -20.26
N ASP A 138 -14.06 -14.35 -20.79
CA ASP A 138 -15.12 -14.53 -21.77
C ASP A 138 -14.53 -15.03 -23.10
N GLU A 139 -15.29 -15.86 -23.81
CA GLU A 139 -14.86 -16.40 -25.11
C GLU A 139 -14.72 -15.25 -26.13
N PRO A 140 -13.59 -15.13 -26.83
CA PRO A 140 -13.39 -14.06 -27.79
C PRO A 140 -14.27 -14.26 -29.02
N GLN A 141 -14.97 -13.21 -29.46
CA GLN A 141 -15.78 -13.28 -30.69
C GLN A 141 -14.93 -13.49 -31.95
N PHE A 142 -13.69 -13.00 -31.93
CA PHE A 142 -12.72 -13.12 -33.02
C PHE A 142 -11.31 -13.26 -32.44
N GLY A 143 -10.48 -14.11 -33.05
CA GLY A 143 -9.10 -14.32 -32.62
C GLY A 143 -8.99 -15.24 -31.41
N SER A 144 -7.84 -15.18 -30.72
CA SER A 144 -7.49 -16.07 -29.62
C SER A 144 -7.20 -15.31 -28.32
N THR A 145 -7.66 -14.07 -28.19
CA THR A 145 -7.39 -13.20 -27.03
C THR A 145 -8.64 -12.45 -26.58
N THR A 146 -8.77 -12.29 -25.26
CA THR A 146 -9.85 -11.55 -24.62
C THR A 146 -9.29 -10.32 -23.90
N GLU A 147 -9.82 -9.14 -24.19
CA GLU A 147 -9.50 -7.90 -23.46
C GLU A 147 -10.31 -7.83 -22.16
N ILE A 148 -9.61 -7.84 -21.03
CA ILE A 148 -10.21 -7.64 -19.71
C ILE A 148 -10.04 -6.20 -19.28
N LYS A 149 -11.18 -5.55 -19.01
CA LYS A 149 -11.23 -4.22 -18.40
C LYS A 149 -11.86 -4.28 -17.02
N ILE A 150 -11.15 -3.82 -15.99
CA ILE A 150 -11.64 -3.79 -14.61
C ILE A 150 -11.35 -2.44 -13.98
N LYS A 151 -12.36 -1.83 -13.38
CA LYS A 151 -12.24 -0.61 -12.58
C LYS A 151 -12.25 -0.95 -11.09
N VAL A 152 -11.26 -0.46 -10.35
CA VAL A 152 -11.22 -0.52 -8.89
C VAL A 152 -11.33 0.88 -8.32
N VAL A 153 -12.20 1.05 -7.34
CA VAL A 153 -12.32 2.27 -6.54
C VAL A 153 -11.99 1.91 -5.10
N ASP A 154 -11.11 2.69 -4.46
CA ASP A 154 -10.82 2.53 -3.04
C ASP A 154 -11.70 3.41 -2.14
N LYS A 155 -11.61 3.21 -0.83
CA LYS A 155 -12.37 3.97 0.18
C LYS A 155 -11.97 5.45 0.21
N TYR A 156 -10.80 5.80 -0.30
CA TYR A 156 -10.33 7.17 -0.47
C TYR A 156 -10.73 7.78 -1.82
N LYS A 157 -11.55 7.08 -2.61
CA LYS A 157 -12.06 7.49 -3.92
C LYS A 157 -10.98 7.58 -5.01
N ALA A 158 -9.79 7.02 -4.78
CA ALA A 158 -8.82 6.85 -5.85
C ALA A 158 -9.26 5.69 -6.75
N GLU A 159 -9.03 5.84 -8.04
CA GLU A 159 -9.46 4.89 -9.05
C GLU A 159 -8.27 4.34 -9.81
N SER A 160 -8.37 3.07 -10.20
CA SER A 160 -7.50 2.45 -11.19
C SER A 160 -8.36 1.69 -12.17
N VAL A 161 -8.12 1.89 -13.45
CA VAL A 161 -8.69 1.09 -14.52
C VAL A 161 -7.56 0.26 -15.09
N SER A 162 -7.75 -1.05 -15.10
CA SER A 162 -6.88 -1.99 -15.78
C SER A 162 -7.50 -2.38 -17.09
N ASP A 163 -6.64 -2.58 -18.09
CA ASP A 163 -6.97 -2.91 -19.45
C ASP A 163 -5.83 -3.81 -19.94
N ASN A 164 -6.08 -5.12 -20.03
CA ASN A 164 -5.07 -6.10 -20.45
C ASN A 164 -5.71 -7.14 -21.37
N GLU A 165 -4.93 -7.61 -22.34
CA GLU A 165 -5.28 -8.74 -23.18
C GLU A 165 -4.71 -10.05 -22.61
N PHE A 166 -5.49 -11.12 -22.70
CA PHE A 166 -5.07 -12.46 -22.32
C PHE A 166 -5.42 -13.44 -23.43
N GLU A 167 -4.51 -14.38 -23.73
CA GLU A 167 -4.83 -15.53 -24.58
C GLU A 167 -5.99 -16.34 -23.99
N TYR A 168 -6.93 -16.72 -24.84
CA TYR A 168 -8.00 -17.65 -24.55
C TYR A 168 -7.59 -19.06 -24.99
N TYR A 169 -7.91 -20.06 -24.19
CA TYR A 169 -7.60 -21.47 -24.47
C TYR A 169 -8.91 -22.25 -24.67
N ASP A 170 -9.03 -22.90 -25.83
CA ASP A 170 -10.13 -23.80 -26.18
C ASP A 170 -9.97 -25.20 -25.54
#